data_AF-A0A8S1B5C1-F1
#
_entry.id   AF-A0A8S1B5C1-F1
#
_cell.length_a   1.000
_cell.length_b   1.000
_cell.length_c   1.000
_cell.angle_alpha   90.00
_cell.angle_beta   90.00
_cell.angle_gamma   90.00
#
_symmetry.space_group_name_H-M   'P 1'
#
loop_
_entity.id
_entity.type
_entity.pdbx_description
1 polymer ?
#
loop_
_entity_poly.entity_id
_entity_poly.type
_entity_poly.pdbx_seq_one_letter_code
_entity_poly.pdbx_strand_id
1 'polypeptide(L)'
;MLFTILIATCGLSNPQQLWEKYKIEMSDDILHRLQEHNPNVTYNDFIFNEALTKIEDQVITITGKDLSDFGMSRLQRTGEVCSDIVRELSYDAASLPQHITEAVPRLNPEQRLVFENVV
;
A
#
# COMPACT_ATOMS: atom_id res chain seq x y z
N MET A 1 5.05 -21.45 2.63
CA MET A 1 3.70 -20.96 2.90
C MET A 1 2.74 -22.13 3.04
N LEU A 2 2.49 -22.56 4.28
CA LEU A 2 1.55 -23.65 4.56
C LEU A 2 0.09 -23.20 4.33
N PHE A 3 -0.19 -21.92 4.59
CA PHE A 3 -1.51 -21.31 4.46
C PHE A 3 -2.06 -21.32 3.03
N THR A 4 -1.23 -20.98 2.04
CA THR A 4 -1.58 -21.03 0.61
C THR A 4 -2.05 -22.42 0.20
N ILE A 5 -1.34 -23.46 0.67
CA ILE A 5 -1.70 -24.86 0.40
C ILE A 5 -3.04 -25.18 1.07
N LEU A 6 -3.24 -24.77 2.32
CA LEU A 6 -4.51 -24.96 3.03
C LEU A 6 -5.70 -24.29 2.32
N ILE A 7 -5.53 -23.08 1.78
CA ILE A 7 -6.56 -22.43 0.97
C ILE A 7 -6.82 -23.23 -0.31
N ALA A 8 -5.76 -23.62 -1.01
CA ALA A 8 -5.84 -24.30 -2.30
C ALA A 8 -6.44 -25.71 -2.22
N THR A 9 -6.14 -26.48 -1.15
CA THR A 9 -6.47 -27.91 -1.08
C THR A 9 -7.49 -28.28 -0.01
N CYS A 10 -7.60 -27.51 1.08
CA CYS A 10 -8.42 -27.89 2.24
C CYS A 10 -9.82 -27.27 2.26
N GLY A 11 -10.22 -26.45 1.28
CA GLY A 11 -11.59 -25.93 1.20
C GLY A 11 -12.04 -25.25 2.49
N LEU A 12 -11.21 -24.33 2.99
CA LEU A 12 -11.44 -23.64 4.27
C LEU A 12 -12.80 -22.94 4.29
N SER A 13 -13.60 -23.19 5.33
CA SER A 13 -14.93 -22.58 5.47
C SER A 13 -14.88 -21.06 5.68
N ASN A 14 -13.81 -20.55 6.30
CA ASN A 14 -13.60 -19.12 6.50
C ASN A 14 -12.09 -18.77 6.51
N PRO A 15 -11.49 -18.59 5.33
CA PRO A 15 -10.07 -18.26 5.21
C PRO A 15 -9.73 -16.87 5.78
N GLN A 16 -10.68 -15.92 5.77
CA GLN A 16 -10.46 -14.57 6.31
C GLN A 16 -10.28 -14.56 7.84
N GLN A 17 -11.07 -15.35 8.59
CA GLN A 17 -10.86 -15.48 10.04
C GLN A 17 -9.48 -16.09 10.38
N LEU A 18 -9.04 -17.06 9.58
CA LEU A 18 -7.77 -17.72 9.78
C LEU A 18 -6.61 -16.74 9.52
N TRP A 19 -6.73 -15.92 8.49
CA TRP A 19 -5.81 -14.80 8.25
C TRP A 19 -5.76 -13.86 9.46
N GLU A 20 -6.89 -13.33 9.93
CA GLU A 20 -6.89 -12.38 11.05
C GLU A 20 -6.27 -12.95 12.34
N LYS A 21 -6.46 -14.24 12.59
CA LYS A 21 -5.91 -14.94 13.75
C LYS A 21 -4.39 -15.12 13.68
N TYR A 22 -3.86 -15.40 12.49
CA TYR A 22 -2.46 -15.82 12.30
C TYR A 22 -1.63 -14.83 11.47
N LYS A 23 -2.15 -13.65 11.12
CA LYS A 23 -1.46 -12.65 10.29
C LYS A 23 -0.11 -12.22 10.82
N ILE A 24 0.07 -12.19 12.15
CA ILE A 24 1.35 -11.87 12.79
C ILE A 24 2.37 -12.96 12.44
N GLU A 25 2.04 -14.21 12.73
CA GLU A 25 2.92 -15.36 12.44
C GLU A 25 3.19 -15.53 10.93
N MET A 26 2.21 -15.22 10.08
CA MET A 26 2.36 -15.31 8.62
C MET A 26 3.17 -14.17 7.99
N SER A 27 3.40 -13.09 8.72
CA SER A 27 4.16 -11.92 8.25
C SER A 27 5.46 -11.70 9.02
N ASP A 28 5.78 -12.59 9.96
CA ASP A 28 6.98 -12.54 10.78
C ASP A 28 8.26 -12.64 9.94
N ASP A 29 8.26 -13.46 8.90
CA ASP A 29 9.38 -13.58 7.94
C ASP A 29 9.61 -12.26 7.17
N ILE A 30 8.53 -11.54 6.84
CA ILE A 30 8.60 -10.25 6.17
C ILE A 30 9.12 -9.18 7.12
N LEU A 31 8.61 -9.16 8.36
CA LEU A 31 9.09 -8.24 9.39
C LEU A 31 10.59 -8.44 9.62
N HIS A 32 11.04 -9.68 9.80
CA HIS A 32 12.45 -10.00 10.01
C HIS A 32 13.32 -9.47 8.86
N ARG A 33 12.91 -9.72 7.61
CA ARG A 33 13.64 -9.24 6.42
C ARG A 33 13.69 -7.71 6.34
N LEU A 34 12.63 -7.01 6.75
CA LEU A 34 12.62 -5.55 6.81
C LEU A 34 13.48 -5.02 7.95
N GLN A 35 13.53 -5.72 9.09
CA GLN A 35 14.36 -5.36 10.23
C GLN A 35 15.86 -5.50 9.96
N GLU A 36 16.27 -6.42 9.06
CA GLU A 36 17.66 -6.51 8.58
C GLU A 36 18.12 -5.21 7.91
N HIS A 37 17.21 -4.48 7.27
CA HIS A 37 17.51 -3.22 6.59
C HIS A 37 17.19 -2.01 7.47
N ASN A 38 16.11 -2.09 8.27
CA ASN A 38 15.59 -1.02 9.11
C ASN A 38 15.13 -1.57 10.47
N PRO A 39 15.98 -1.55 11.51
CA PRO A 39 15.70 -2.18 12.80
C PRO A 39 14.53 -1.56 13.59
N ASN A 40 14.05 -0.37 13.20
CA ASN A 40 12.90 0.29 13.82
C ASN A 40 11.55 -0.11 13.20
N VAL A 41 11.54 -0.99 12.20
CA VAL A 41 10.28 -1.45 11.59
C VAL A 41 9.55 -2.38 12.55
N THR A 42 8.26 -2.11 12.72
CA THR A 42 7.31 -2.90 13.50
C THR A 42 6.13 -3.32 12.62
N TYR A 43 5.30 -4.24 13.12
CA TYR A 43 4.07 -4.66 12.43
C TYR A 43 3.22 -3.45 12.03
N ASN A 44 2.96 -3.35 10.74
CA ASN A 44 2.15 -2.30 10.13
C ASN A 44 1.32 -2.89 8.98
N ASP A 45 0.38 -2.11 8.47
CA ASP A 45 -0.48 -2.54 7.36
C ASP A 45 0.34 -2.91 6.11
N PHE A 46 1.48 -2.26 5.90
CA PHE A 46 2.38 -2.58 4.79
C PHE A 46 2.90 -4.03 4.85
N ILE A 47 3.36 -4.50 6.02
CA ILE A 47 3.85 -5.86 6.24
C ILE A 47 2.75 -6.89 6.02
N PHE A 48 1.56 -6.63 6.60
CA PHE A 48 0.42 -7.52 6.42
C PHE A 48 -0.02 -7.59 4.95
N ASN A 49 -0.04 -6.45 4.25
CA ASN A 49 -0.38 -6.42 2.83
C ASN A 49 0.68 -7.10 1.96
N GLU A 50 1.97 -6.99 2.28
CA GLU A 50 3.02 -7.69 1.56
C GLU A 50 2.89 -9.22 1.73
N ALA A 51 2.59 -9.68 2.95
CA ALA A 51 2.32 -11.09 3.23
C ALA A 51 1.11 -11.61 2.45
N LEU A 52 0.01 -10.85 2.44
CA LEU A 52 -1.18 -11.17 1.66
C LEU A 52 -0.90 -11.22 0.17
N THR A 53 -0.14 -10.26 -0.36
CA THR A 53 0.22 -10.22 -1.78
C THR A 53 1.00 -11.47 -2.18
N LYS A 54 1.96 -11.90 -1.36
CA LYS A 54 2.70 -13.14 -1.61
C LYS A 54 1.80 -14.39 -1.53
N ILE A 55 0.85 -14.42 -0.59
CA ILE A 55 -0.12 -15.51 -0.48
C ILE A 55 -0.99 -15.57 -1.74
N GLU A 56 -1.52 -14.43 -2.18
CA GLU A 56 -2.35 -14.31 -3.39
C GLU A 56 -1.60 -14.80 -4.64
N ASP A 57 -0.37 -14.33 -4.85
CA ASP A 57 0.47 -14.74 -5.98
C ASP A 57 0.71 -16.26 -6.00
N GLN A 58 0.94 -16.86 -4.84
CA GLN A 58 1.09 -18.31 -4.74
C GLN A 58 -0.23 -19.07 -4.92
N VAL A 59 -1.36 -18.56 -4.43
CA VAL A 59 -2.67 -19.19 -4.65
C VAL A 59 -3.00 -19.18 -6.14
N ILE A 60 -2.75 -18.07 -6.83
CA ILE A 60 -2.91 -17.95 -8.28
C ILE A 60 -1.99 -18.93 -9.00
N THR A 61 -0.73 -19.03 -8.58
CA THR A 61 0.24 -19.97 -9.19
C THR A 61 -0.20 -21.44 -9.03
N ILE A 62 -0.77 -21.80 -7.88
CA ILE A 62 -1.16 -23.19 -7.58
C ILE A 62 -2.51 -23.56 -8.21
N THR A 63 -3.49 -22.66 -8.12
CA THR A 63 -4.90 -22.97 -8.43
C THR A 63 -5.41 -22.29 -9.70
N GLY A 64 -4.70 -21.27 -10.19
CA GLY A 64 -5.16 -20.39 -11.26
C GLY A 64 -6.29 -19.44 -10.85
N LYS A 65 -6.64 -19.38 -9.55
CA LYS A 65 -7.77 -18.61 -9.01
C LYS A 65 -7.29 -17.54 -8.04
N ASP A 66 -8.09 -16.49 -7.88
CA ASP A 66 -7.81 -15.38 -6.97
C ASP A 66 -8.31 -15.70 -5.56
N LEU A 67 -7.82 -14.98 -4.53
CA LEU A 67 -8.32 -15.11 -3.16
C LEU A 67 -9.82 -14.82 -3.05
N SER A 68 -10.35 -13.99 -3.96
CA SER A 68 -11.77 -13.70 -4.10
C SER A 68 -12.62 -14.96 -4.33
N ASP A 69 -12.11 -15.95 -5.08
CA ASP A 69 -12.80 -17.22 -5.32
C ASP A 69 -12.93 -18.09 -4.04
N PHE A 70 -12.10 -17.80 -3.03
CA PHE A 70 -12.11 -18.50 -1.74
C PHE A 70 -12.90 -17.72 -0.67
N GLY A 71 -13.59 -16.64 -1.03
CA GLY A 71 -14.39 -15.84 -0.10
C GLY A 71 -13.54 -14.93 0.79
N MET A 72 -12.29 -14.67 0.45
CA MET A 72 -11.55 -13.54 0.99
C MET A 72 -11.84 -12.31 0.14
N SER A 73 -12.25 -11.21 0.77
CA SER A 73 -12.31 -9.92 0.09
C SER A 73 -10.95 -9.61 -0.53
N ARG A 74 -10.91 -9.27 -1.83
CA ARG A 74 -9.69 -8.77 -2.50
C ARG A 74 -9.14 -7.62 -1.68
N LEU A 75 -8.06 -7.88 -0.94
CA LEU A 75 -7.41 -6.85 -0.14
C LEU A 75 -6.76 -5.88 -1.12
N GLN A 76 -7.10 -4.60 -1.02
CA GLN A 76 -6.52 -3.55 -1.85
C GLN A 76 -5.01 -3.68 -1.77
N ARG A 77 -4.39 -4.12 -2.87
CA ARG A 77 -2.93 -4.18 -2.96
C ARG A 77 -2.43 -2.79 -2.62
N THR A 78 -1.47 -2.66 -1.73
CA THR A 78 -0.86 -1.35 -1.36
C THR A 78 -0.20 -0.63 -2.54
N GLY A 79 -0.29 -1.16 -3.77
CA GLY A 79 0.06 -0.51 -5.04
C GLY A 79 -1.13 0.03 -5.85
N GLU A 80 -2.38 -0.22 -5.44
CA GLU A 80 -3.57 0.53 -5.90
C GLU A 80 -3.70 1.84 -5.08
N VAL A 81 -2.58 2.49 -4.73
CA VAL A 81 -2.66 3.93 -4.49
C VAL A 81 -3.09 4.50 -5.83
N CYS A 82 -4.31 5.02 -5.89
CA CYS A 82 -4.87 5.65 -7.08
C CYS A 82 -3.77 6.49 -7.72
N SER A 83 -3.39 6.21 -8.97
CA SER A 83 -2.26 6.88 -9.63
C SER A 83 -2.39 8.40 -9.57
N ASP A 84 -3.64 8.88 -9.47
CA ASP A 84 -3.96 10.27 -9.25
C ASP A 84 -3.40 10.83 -7.94
N ILE A 85 -3.46 10.08 -6.82
CA ILE A 85 -2.90 10.48 -5.53
C ILE A 85 -1.36 10.47 -5.57
N VAL A 86 -0.75 9.48 -6.22
CA VAL A 86 0.72 9.45 -6.37
C VAL A 86 1.20 10.63 -7.23
N ARG A 87 0.49 10.93 -8.33
CA ARG A 87 0.77 12.09 -9.17
C ARG A 87 0.53 13.41 -8.43
N GLU A 88 -0.50 13.47 -7.59
CA GLU A 88 -0.81 14.65 -6.77
C GLU A 88 0.19 14.83 -5.62
N LEU A 89 0.86 13.79 -5.13
CA LEU A 89 1.85 13.91 -4.07
C LEU A 89 3.30 14.00 -4.57
N SER A 90 3.54 13.73 -5.86
CA SER A 90 4.86 13.84 -6.50
C SER A 90 5.19 15.28 -6.94
N TYR A 91 4.94 16.27 -6.09
CA TYR A 91 5.38 17.64 -6.38
C TYR A 91 6.90 17.76 -6.16
N ASP A 92 7.62 18.31 -7.13
CA ASP A 92 9.04 18.62 -6.98
C ASP A 92 9.23 19.87 -6.11
N ALA A 93 9.42 19.65 -4.81
CA ALA A 93 9.64 20.70 -3.82
C ALA A 93 10.85 21.60 -4.14
N ALA A 94 11.81 21.13 -4.93
CA ALA A 94 12.98 21.93 -5.33
C ALA A 94 12.64 22.96 -6.43
N SER A 95 11.62 22.69 -7.25
CA SER A 95 11.15 23.60 -8.31
C SER A 95 10.16 24.67 -7.82
N LEU A 96 9.53 24.44 -6.67
CA LEU A 96 8.51 25.31 -6.08
C LEU A 96 8.98 26.78 -5.88
N PRO A 97 10.20 27.05 -5.37
CA PRO A 97 10.68 28.42 -5.16
C PRO A 97 10.86 29.20 -6.47
N GLN A 98 11.29 28.51 -7.53
CA GLN A 98 11.45 29.12 -8.85
C GLN A 98 10.08 29.47 -9.44
N HIS A 99 9.10 28.58 -9.34
CA HIS A 99 7.73 28.82 -9.76
C HIS A 99 7.09 30.02 -9.05
N ILE A 100 7.29 30.17 -7.74
CA ILE A 100 6.81 31.32 -6.98
C ILE A 100 7.49 32.61 -7.46
N THR A 101 8.80 32.57 -7.66
CA THR A 101 9.59 33.75 -8.09
C THR A 101 9.17 34.25 -9.48
N GLU A 102 8.80 33.35 -10.39
CA GLU A 102 8.32 33.71 -11.74
C GLU A 102 6.84 34.10 -11.78
N ALA A 103 5.99 33.50 -10.94
CA ALA A 103 4.55 33.70 -10.95
C ALA A 103 4.11 34.94 -10.15
N VAL A 104 4.73 35.22 -8.99
CA VAL A 104 4.36 36.33 -8.10
C VAL A 104 4.40 37.71 -8.81
N PRO A 105 5.40 38.03 -9.66
CA PRO A 105 5.42 39.30 -10.39
C PRO A 105 4.33 39.43 -11.46
N ARG A 106 3.71 38.31 -11.88
CA ARG A 106 2.69 38.25 -12.93
C ARG A 106 1.26 38.23 -12.37
N LEU A 107 1.10 38.21 -11.05
CA LEU A 107 -0.20 38.23 -10.39
C LEU A 107 -0.88 39.58 -10.56
N ASN A 108 -2.17 39.55 -10.88
CA ASN A 108 -3.00 40.75 -10.82
C ASN A 108 -3.31 41.13 -9.35
N PRO A 109 -3.82 42.34 -9.08
CA PRO A 109 -4.06 42.81 -7.71
C PRO A 109 -4.97 41.89 -6.88
N GLU A 110 -6.01 41.34 -7.50
CA GLU A 110 -6.96 40.42 -6.85
C GLU A 110 -6.30 39.07 -6.51
N GLN A 111 -5.52 38.53 -7.44
CA GLN A 111 -4.78 37.27 -7.24
C GLN A 111 -3.67 37.43 -6.20
N ARG A 112 -3.02 38.59 -6.17
CA ARG A 112 -2.00 38.92 -5.18
C ARG A 112 -2.60 39.05 -3.78
N LEU A 113 -3.75 39.69 -3.66
CA LEU A 113 -4.49 39.79 -2.41
C LEU A 113 -4.86 38.41 -1.86
N VAL A 114 -5.36 37.49 -2.71
CA VAL A 114 -5.68 36.12 -2.30
C VAL A 114 -4.42 35.35 -1.91
N PHE A 115 -3.34 35.47 -2.68
CA PHE A 115 -2.07 34.79 -2.39
C PHE A 115 -1.48 35.20 -1.04
N GLU A 116 -1.46 36.51 -0.73
CA GLU A 116 -0.98 37.04 0.56
C GLU A 116 -1.86 36.66 1.76
N ASN A 117 -3.12 36.24 1.53
CA ASN A 117 -4.02 35.76 2.59
C ASN A 117 -3.97 34.24 2.82
N VAL A 118 -3.42 33.47 1.89
CA VAL A 118 -3.35 32.00 1.94
C VAL A 118 -1.98 31.51 2.42
N VAL A 119 -0.92 32.28 2.18
CA VAL A 119 0.46 32.01 2.62
C VAL A 119 0.70 32.45 4.05
#